data_AF-A0A969IFR7-F1
#
_entry.id   AF-A0A969IFR7-F1
#
_cell.length_a   1.000
_cell.length_b   1.000
_cell.length_c   1.000
_cell.angle_alpha   90.00
_cell.angle_beta   90.00
_cell.angle_gamma   90.00
#
_symmetry.space_group_name_H-M   'P 1'
#
loop_
_entity.id
_entity.type
_entity.pdbx_description
1 polymer ?
#
loop_
_entity_poly.entity_id
_entity_poly.type
_entity_poly.pdbx_seq_one_letter_code
_entity_poly.pdbx_strand_id
1 'polypeptide(L)'
;MKKKFLLYKDFAGKSIEEVVGSDMIKKSLHLKVETLASSVLLNDGNNQFRLVALPVMAQLSPVFTILIEDFDKDGAKDIFTGGNFLILNPT
;
A
#
# COMPACT_ATOMS: atom_id res chain seq x y z
N MET A 1 -5.17 27.83 -6.99
CA MET A 1 -5.96 27.19 -8.06
C MET A 1 -7.13 28.10 -8.41
N LYS A 2 -7.01 28.98 -9.42
CA LYS A 2 -8.12 29.86 -9.84
C LYS A 2 -8.87 29.20 -11.02
N LYS A 3 -10.11 28.77 -10.78
CA LYS A 3 -11.22 28.58 -11.76
C LYS A 3 -11.01 27.71 -13.03
N LYS A 4 -9.94 26.92 -13.17
CA LYS A 4 -9.62 26.25 -14.45
C LYS A 4 -10.35 24.92 -14.72
N PHE A 5 -10.82 24.23 -13.67
CA PHE A 5 -11.55 22.97 -13.78
C PHE A 5 -12.68 22.99 -12.75
N LEU A 6 -13.90 23.28 -13.20
CA LEU A 6 -15.08 23.41 -12.32
C LEU A 6 -15.92 22.13 -12.35
N LEU A 7 -15.87 21.39 -13.44
CA LEU A 7 -16.65 20.19 -13.68
C LEU A 7 -15.72 19.01 -13.96
N TYR A 8 -16.14 17.80 -13.60
CA TYR A 8 -15.39 16.56 -13.83
C TYR A 8 -14.94 16.41 -15.29
N LYS A 9 -15.83 16.73 -16.24
CA LYS A 9 -15.56 16.71 -17.68
C LYS A 9 -14.41 17.63 -18.11
N ASP A 10 -14.06 18.63 -17.32
CA ASP A 10 -13.04 19.61 -17.69
C ASP A 10 -11.62 19.02 -17.57
N PHE A 11 -11.45 17.97 -16.75
CA PHE A 11 -10.16 17.30 -16.53
C PHE A 11 -10.19 15.79 -16.76
N ALA A 12 -11.37 15.17 -16.87
CA ALA A 12 -11.49 13.75 -17.22
C ALA A 12 -10.78 13.45 -18.56
N GLY A 13 -9.86 12.49 -18.55
CA GLY A 13 -9.08 12.08 -19.72
C GLY A 13 -7.84 12.95 -20.02
N LYS A 14 -7.58 14.01 -19.25
CA LYS A 14 -6.33 14.78 -19.34
C LYS A 14 -5.20 14.10 -18.57
N SER A 15 -3.97 14.28 -19.04
CA SER A 15 -2.78 13.85 -18.29
C SER A 15 -2.60 14.70 -17.02
N ILE A 16 -1.85 14.18 -16.05
CA ILE A 16 -1.57 14.94 -14.82
C ILE A 16 -0.83 16.24 -15.13
N GLU A 17 0.10 16.22 -16.10
CA GLU A 17 0.83 17.40 -16.61
C GLU A 17 -0.11 18.47 -17.15
N GLU A 18 -1.16 18.09 -17.89
CA GLU A 18 -2.15 19.03 -18.42
C GLU A 18 -3.03 19.64 -17.32
N VAL A 19 -3.28 18.90 -16.25
CA VAL A 19 -4.12 19.35 -15.12
C VAL A 19 -3.35 20.26 -14.18
N VAL A 20 -2.12 19.90 -13.84
CA VAL A 20 -1.36 20.62 -12.79
C VAL A 20 -0.24 21.50 -13.32
N GLY A 21 0.13 21.34 -14.60
CA GLY A 21 1.21 22.08 -15.26
C GLY A 21 2.59 21.47 -15.04
N SER A 22 3.42 21.51 -16.07
CA SER A 22 4.79 20.98 -16.06
C SER A 22 5.68 21.59 -14.98
N ASP A 23 5.49 22.87 -14.67
CA ASP A 23 6.30 23.57 -13.66
C ASP A 23 6.01 23.08 -12.24
N MET A 24 4.77 22.64 -11.98
CA MET A 24 4.40 22.07 -10.68
C MET A 24 4.99 20.68 -10.52
N ILE A 25 4.96 19.86 -11.58
CA ILE A 25 5.55 18.52 -11.61
C ILE A 25 7.07 18.58 -11.47
N LYS A 26 7.73 19.53 -12.12
CA LYS A 26 9.20 19.70 -11.98
C LYS A 26 9.61 20.10 -10.56
N LYS A 27 8.74 20.80 -9.83
CA LYS A 27 8.99 21.26 -8.46
C LYS A 27 8.46 20.30 -7.39
N SER A 28 7.70 19.27 -7.77
CA SER A 28 7.11 18.33 -6.82
C SER A 28 8.12 17.30 -6.34
N LEU A 29 7.88 16.77 -5.13
CA LEU A 29 8.58 15.58 -4.66
C LEU A 29 8.06 14.36 -5.44
N HIS A 30 8.96 13.62 -6.08
CA HIS A 30 8.65 12.37 -6.78
C HIS A 30 8.97 11.20 -5.86
N LEU A 31 7.93 10.55 -5.35
CA LEU A 31 8.06 9.32 -4.57
C LEU A 31 7.60 8.14 -5.41
N LYS A 32 8.36 7.05 -5.34
CA LYS A 32 8.03 5.77 -5.97
C LYS A 32 7.74 4.74 -4.87
N VAL A 33 6.69 3.98 -5.06
CA VAL A 33 6.38 2.80 -4.25
C VAL A 33 6.80 1.56 -5.04
N GLU A 34 7.62 0.70 -4.45
CA GLU A 34 8.07 -0.54 -5.09
C GLU A 34 7.08 -1.69 -4.92
N THR A 35 6.39 -1.74 -3.78
CA THR A 35 5.36 -2.76 -3.50
C THR A 35 4.31 -2.24 -2.52
N LEU A 36 3.10 -2.74 -2.68
CA LEU A 36 1.98 -2.51 -1.75
C LEU A 36 1.56 -3.80 -1.03
N ALA A 37 2.22 -4.93 -1.31
CA ALA A 37 1.87 -6.22 -0.73
C ALA A 37 2.24 -6.26 0.75
N SER A 38 1.32 -6.72 1.61
CA SER A 38 1.64 -7.10 2.97
C SER A 38 2.67 -8.22 2.93
N SER A 39 3.84 -8.00 3.55
CA SER A 39 5.02 -8.85 3.34
C SER A 39 5.81 -8.98 4.65
N VAL A 40 6.60 -10.05 4.73
CA VAL A 40 7.63 -10.23 5.76
C VAL A 40 9.01 -10.07 5.14
N LEU A 41 9.92 -9.48 5.89
CA LEU A 41 11.33 -9.43 5.53
C LEU A 41 12.06 -10.54 6.28
N LEU A 42 12.41 -11.61 5.58
CA LEU A 42 13.10 -12.75 6.16
C LEU A 42 14.61 -12.50 6.18
N ASN A 43 15.23 -12.69 7.34
CA ASN A 43 16.69 -12.64 7.48
C ASN A 43 17.27 -14.01 7.13
N ASP A 44 17.91 -14.10 5.97
CA ASP A 44 18.55 -15.33 5.49
C ASP A 44 20.02 -15.43 5.98
N GLY A 45 20.46 -14.53 6.87
CA GLY A 45 21.82 -14.44 7.40
C GLY A 45 22.76 -13.64 6.51
N ASN A 46 24.00 -13.40 6.97
CA ASN A 46 25.03 -12.67 6.21
C ASN A 46 24.59 -11.30 5.64
N ASN A 47 23.77 -10.57 6.39
CA ASN A 47 23.16 -9.30 5.96
C ASN A 47 22.29 -9.42 4.69
N GLN A 48 21.79 -10.62 4.38
CA GLN A 48 20.86 -10.85 3.29
C GLN A 48 19.43 -10.94 3.83
N PHE A 49 18.55 -10.20 3.16
CA PHE A 49 17.14 -10.17 3.49
C PHE A 49 16.32 -10.42 2.24
N ARG A 50 15.28 -11.22 2.39
CA ARG A 50 14.35 -11.54 1.31
C ARG A 50 12.96 -11.09 1.69
N LEU A 51 12.39 -10.24 0.83
CA LEU A 51 11.01 -9.80 0.97
C LEU A 51 10.08 -10.90 0.44
N VAL A 52 9.17 -11.37 1.28
CA VAL A 52 8.21 -12.42 0.94
C VAL A 52 6.81 -11.89 1.18
N ALA A 53 5.99 -11.89 0.13
CA ALA A 53 4.59 -11.53 0.25
C ALA A 53 3.86 -12.54 1.13
N LEU A 54 3.00 -12.03 2.02
CA LEU A 54 2.08 -12.85 2.81
C LEU A 54 1.02 -13.50 1.89
N PRO A 55 0.37 -14.59 2.35
CA PRO A 55 -0.67 -15.27 1.56
C PRO A 55 -1.77 -14.32 1.05
N VAL A 56 -2.45 -14.72 -0.02
CA VAL A 56 -3.49 -13.90 -0.70
C VAL A 56 -4.54 -13.34 0.27
N MET A 57 -4.90 -14.11 1.30
CA MET A 57 -5.87 -13.69 2.32
C MET A 57 -5.44 -12.44 3.09
N ALA A 58 -4.14 -12.24 3.30
CA ALA A 58 -3.59 -11.06 3.96
C ALA A 58 -3.54 -9.82 3.05
N GLN A 59 -3.81 -9.98 1.75
CA GLN A 59 -3.80 -8.89 0.76
C GLN A 59 -5.19 -8.29 0.53
N LEU A 60 -6.26 -8.97 0.97
CA LEU A 60 -7.64 -8.58 0.68
C LEU A 60 -8.09 -7.32 1.43
N SER A 61 -7.44 -7.02 2.57
CA SER A 61 -7.76 -5.87 3.41
C SER A 61 -6.49 -5.33 4.07
N PRO A 62 -6.46 -4.04 4.46
CA PRO A 62 -5.36 -3.49 5.23
C PRO A 62 -5.09 -4.28 6.52
N VAL A 63 -3.83 -4.59 6.80
CA VAL A 63 -3.41 -5.13 8.09
C VAL A 63 -3.17 -3.97 9.05
N PHE A 64 -3.97 -3.88 10.11
CA PHE A 64 -3.88 -2.80 11.11
C PHE A 64 -3.13 -3.21 12.37
N THR A 65 -3.07 -4.50 12.68
CA THR A 65 -2.30 -5.01 13.81
C THR A 65 -1.67 -6.36 13.49
N ILE A 66 -0.53 -6.62 14.13
CA ILE A 66 0.22 -7.88 14.01
C ILE A 66 0.63 -8.30 15.42
N LEU A 67 0.32 -9.54 15.78
CA LEU A 67 0.78 -10.20 17.00
C LEU A 67 1.67 -11.39 16.61
N ILE A 68 2.82 -11.50 17.26
CA ILE A 68 3.81 -12.56 17.02
C ILE A 68 3.92 -13.41 18.28
N GLU A 69 3.39 -14.62 18.23
CA GLU A 69 3.38 -15.57 19.34
C GLU A 69 3.41 -17.00 18.81
N ASP A 70 3.76 -17.97 19.65
CA ASP A 70 3.69 -19.39 19.31
C ASP A 70 2.32 -19.91 19.77
N PHE A 71 1.33 -19.88 18.87
CA PHE A 71 -0.07 -20.18 19.22
C PHE A 71 -0.33 -21.68 19.27
N ASP A 72 0.33 -22.46 18.41
CA ASP A 72 0.13 -23.91 18.33
C ASP A 72 1.15 -24.71 19.17
N LYS A 73 2.14 -24.03 19.76
CA LYS A 73 3.17 -24.58 20.65
C LYS A 73 4.14 -25.52 19.93
N ASP A 74 4.38 -25.30 18.64
CA ASP A 74 5.37 -26.05 17.88
C ASP A 74 6.82 -25.54 18.06
N GLY A 75 6.99 -24.40 18.75
CA GLY A 75 8.26 -23.75 19.01
C GLY A 75 8.68 -22.74 17.93
N ALA A 76 7.93 -22.61 16.84
CA ALA A 76 8.02 -21.53 15.87
C ALA A 76 7.10 -20.37 16.28
N LYS A 77 7.43 -19.16 15.82
CA LYS A 77 6.56 -17.98 16.01
C LYS A 77 5.59 -17.86 14.85
N ASP A 78 4.32 -17.73 15.17
CA ASP A 78 3.25 -17.46 14.23
C ASP A 78 3.04 -15.96 14.03
N ILE A 79 2.37 -15.61 12.94
CA ILE A 79 1.94 -14.25 12.63
C ILE A 79 0.42 -14.20 12.65
N PHE A 80 -0.14 -13.54 13.66
CA PHE A 80 -1.57 -13.25 13.72
C PHE A 80 -1.83 -11.81 13.28
N THR A 81 -2.51 -11.64 12.14
CA THR A 81 -2.86 -10.31 11.61
C THR A 81 -4.31 -9.96 11.92
N GLY A 82 -4.56 -8.74 12.39
CA GLY A 82 -5.90 -8.18 12.57
C GLY A 82 -6.12 -6.95 11.70
N GLY A 83 -7.39 -6.64 11.41
CA GLY A 83 -7.74 -5.50 10.56
C GLY A 83 -8.58 -5.84 9.33
N ASN A 84 -9.25 -7.00 9.31
CA ASN A 84 -10.18 -7.41 8.25
C ASN A 84 -11.45 -6.54 8.21
N PHE A 85 -11.27 -5.24 7.95
CA PHE A 85 -12.30 -4.22 7.89
C PHE A 85 -12.57 -3.93 6.43
N LEU A 86 -13.58 -4.61 5.87
CA LEU A 86 -14.09 -4.30 4.55
C LEU A 86 -15.14 -3.18 4.73
N ILE A 87 -14.73 -1.91 4.59
CA ILE A 87 -15.72 -0.82 4.46
C ILE A 87 -16.33 -0.94 3.05
N LEU A 88 -17.29 -1.85 2.89
CA LEU A 88 -18.23 -1.75 1.78
C LEU A 88 -19.36 -0.83 2.24
N ASN A 89 -19.37 0.40 1.74
CA ASN A 89 -20.62 1.14 1.70
C ASN A 89 -21.49 0.47 0.64
N PRO A 90 -22.70 -0.02 0.98
CA PRO A 90 -23.63 -0.51 -0.04
C PRO A 90 -23.97 0.64 -0.99
N THR A 91 -23.79 0.40 -2.28
CA THR A 91 -24.23 1.24 -3.40
C THR A 91 -25.74 1.22 -3.56
#